data_AF-A0A4R9BAA6-F1
#
_entry.id   AF-A0A4R9BAA6-F1
#
_cell.length_a   1.000
_cell.length_b   1.000
_cell.length_c   1.000
_cell.angle_alpha   90.00
_cell.angle_beta   90.00
_cell.angle_gamma   90.00
#
_symmetry.space_group_name_H-M   'P 1'
#
loop_
_entity.id
_entity.type
_entity.pdbx_description
1 polymer ?
#
loop_
_entity_poly.entity_id
_entity_poly.type
_entity_poly.pdbx_seq_one_letter_code
_entity_poly.pdbx_strand_id
1 'polypeptide(L)'
;MKSSLDPRVHRRLIALIAAGALVLIMAVVGIYGLVAGHQDSATPKPITTGTTTAPSTSVPSPVSTPQLSAIPHSRDPEKFAQSVANALFTWDTGSGFMPLDYTVVILDVGDPSGTEQAGLASDVATYLPTREAWVDLRRYATTQSLTIEAMYVPDAWAGAVAQARPGQLPPGAAAYTIEGTRHREGIWNGQPTSTDSAVSFTAFVACPPDGDPCYLLRLSQLDNPLK
;
A
#
# COMPACT_ATOMS: atom_id res chain seq x y z
N MET A 1 7.95 -46.76 -36.33
CA MET A 1 8.19 -45.51 -37.09
C MET A 1 7.82 -44.35 -36.19
N LYS A 2 8.82 -43.61 -35.68
CA LYS A 2 8.62 -42.40 -34.87
C LYS A 2 8.93 -41.23 -35.81
N SER A 3 7.90 -40.55 -36.30
CA SER A 3 8.07 -39.34 -37.11
C SER A 3 8.56 -38.22 -36.21
N SER A 4 9.84 -37.84 -36.31
CA SER A 4 10.32 -36.62 -35.67
C SER A 4 9.73 -35.43 -36.43
N LEU A 5 8.81 -34.69 -35.82
CA LEU A 5 8.39 -33.42 -36.36
C LEU A 5 9.53 -32.40 -36.20
N ASP A 6 9.86 -31.76 -37.32
CA ASP A 6 10.94 -30.80 -37.49
C ASP A 6 10.75 -29.59 -36.54
N PRO A 7 11.73 -29.25 -35.67
CA PRO A 7 11.61 -28.16 -34.69
C PRO A 7 11.31 -26.78 -35.31
N ARG A 8 11.56 -26.61 -36.60
CA ARG A 8 11.21 -25.40 -37.36
C ARG A 8 9.70 -25.24 -37.54
N VAL A 9 8.97 -26.35 -37.65
CA VAL A 9 7.50 -26.37 -37.77
C VAL A 9 6.86 -25.99 -36.43
N HIS A 10 7.41 -26.49 -35.32
CA HIS A 10 6.90 -26.19 -33.98
C HIS A 10 7.05 -24.70 -33.62
N ARG A 11 8.17 -24.07 -34.01
CA ARG A 11 8.40 -22.64 -33.79
C ARG A 11 7.49 -21.75 -34.65
N ARG A 12 7.18 -22.17 -35.88
CA ARG A 12 6.21 -21.48 -36.75
C ARG A 12 4.77 -21.60 -36.21
N LEU A 13 4.40 -22.76 -35.68
CA LEU A 13 3.08 -22.97 -35.08
C LEU A 13 2.86 -22.07 -33.84
N ILE A 14 3.87 -21.97 -32.97
CA ILE A 14 3.82 -21.10 -31.78
C ILE A 14 3.72 -19.62 -32.19
N ALA A 15 4.46 -19.18 -33.21
CA ALA A 15 4.38 -17.82 -33.71
C ALA A 15 2.99 -17.49 -34.29
N LEU A 16 2.35 -18.44 -34.98
CA LEU A 16 0.99 -18.26 -35.52
C LEU A 16 -0.06 -18.18 -34.42
N ILE A 17 0.07 -19.00 -33.37
CA ILE A 17 -0.85 -18.96 -32.21
C ILE A 17 -0.69 -17.64 -31.44
N ALA A 18 0.53 -17.18 -31.23
CA ALA A 18 0.80 -15.90 -30.55
C ALA A 18 0.25 -14.71 -31.35
N ALA A 19 0.43 -14.71 -32.68
CA ALA A 19 -0.13 -13.68 -33.54
C ALA A 19 -1.67 -13.69 -33.53
N GLY A 20 -2.28 -14.88 -33.56
CA GLY A 20 -3.74 -15.03 -33.48
C GLY A 20 -4.31 -14.51 -32.15
N ALA A 21 -3.66 -14.82 -31.03
CA ALA A 21 -4.06 -14.32 -29.71
C ALA A 21 -3.97 -12.78 -29.63
N LEU A 22 -2.94 -12.17 -30.23
CA LEU A 22 -2.77 -10.72 -30.23
C LEU A 22 -3.88 -9.99 -31.01
N VAL A 23 -4.28 -10.54 -32.16
CA VAL A 23 -5.38 -10.00 -32.98
C VAL A 23 -6.71 -10.12 -32.23
N LEU A 24 -6.92 -11.21 -31.50
CA LEU A 24 -8.14 -11.43 -30.72
C LEU A 24 -8.24 -10.45 -29.53
N ILE A 25 -7.13 -10.19 -28.85
CA ILE A 25 -7.05 -9.17 -27.78
C ILE A 25 -7.36 -7.77 -28.33
N MET A 26 -6.78 -7.40 -29.48
CA MET A 26 -7.05 -6.12 -30.13
C MET A 26 -8.53 -5.96 -30.54
N ALA A 27 -9.18 -7.03 -31.00
CA ALA A 27 -10.59 -7.00 -31.36
C ALA A 27 -11.50 -6.82 -30.12
N VAL A 28 -11.18 -7.46 -29.00
CA VAL A 28 -11.93 -7.30 -27.73
C VAL A 28 -11.82 -5.86 -27.20
N VAL A 29 -10.61 -5.27 -27.23
CA VAL A 29 -10.40 -3.87 -26.82
C VAL A 29 -11.12 -2.88 -27.73
N GLY A 30 -11.11 -3.12 -29.05
CA GLY A 30 -11.80 -2.27 -30.03
C GLY A 30 -13.32 -2.22 -29.84
N ILE A 31 -13.94 -3.36 -29.48
CA ILE A 31 -15.38 -3.42 -29.22
C ILE A 31 -15.73 -2.75 -27.88
N TYR A 32 -14.90 -2.93 -26.84
CA TYR A 32 -15.13 -2.31 -25.54
C TYR A 32 -15.01 -0.77 -25.57
N GLY A 33 -14.12 -0.23 -26.40
CA GLY A 33 -13.98 1.22 -26.58
C GLY A 33 -15.17 1.90 -27.28
N LEU A 34 -15.90 1.17 -28.13
CA LEU A 34 -17.08 1.69 -28.84
C LEU A 34 -18.34 1.73 -27.97
N VAL A 35 -18.42 0.92 -26.92
CA VAL A 35 -19.59 0.87 -26.02
C VAL A 35 -19.50 1.90 -24.89
N ALA A 36 -18.29 2.32 -24.50
CA ALA A 36 -18.09 3.33 -23.45
C ALA A 36 -18.05 4.80 -23.96
N GLY A 37 -18.09 5.00 -25.28
CA GLY A 37 -17.98 6.30 -25.94
C GLY A 37 -19.31 6.91 -26.36
N HIS A 38 -20.27 7.06 -25.45
CA HIS A 38 -21.38 7.98 -25.67
C HIS A 38 -21.74 8.67 -24.35
N GLN A 39 -21.18 9.86 -24.15
CA GLN A 39 -21.74 10.83 -23.22
C GLN A 39 -21.80 12.19 -23.90
N ASP A 40 -23.01 12.75 -23.84
CA ASP A 40 -23.55 13.79 -24.69
C ASP A 40 -22.86 15.16 -24.52
N SER A 41 -22.77 15.87 -25.64
CA SER A 41 -22.37 17.27 -25.71
C SER A 41 -23.50 18.18 -25.23
N ALA A 42 -23.29 18.90 -24.12
CA ALA A 42 -24.20 19.97 -23.70
C ALA A 42 -23.77 21.33 -24.29
N THR A 43 -24.68 21.93 -25.05
CA THR A 43 -24.61 23.21 -25.78
C THR A 43 -24.45 24.45 -24.86
N PRO A 44 -23.77 25.53 -25.30
CA PRO A 44 -23.68 26.78 -24.56
C PRO A 44 -24.92 27.70 -24.76
N LYS A 45 -25.33 28.41 -23.71
CA LYS A 45 -26.33 29.51 -23.78
C LYS A 45 -25.86 30.72 -22.96
N PRO A 46 -26.32 31.95 -23.28
CA PRO A 46 -25.51 33.16 -23.18
C PRO A 46 -25.76 34.01 -21.93
N ILE A 47 -24.83 34.95 -21.77
CA ILE A 47 -24.68 36.03 -20.80
C ILE A 47 -25.96 36.84 -20.58
N THR A 48 -26.25 37.15 -19.30
CA THR A 48 -27.07 38.31 -18.90
C THR A 48 -26.32 39.13 -17.85
N THR A 49 -26.37 40.44 -18.05
CA THR A 49 -25.58 41.53 -17.49
C THR A 49 -25.94 41.92 -16.05
N GLY A 50 -24.93 42.31 -15.28
CA GLY A 50 -24.98 43.46 -14.37
C GLY A 50 -25.27 43.20 -12.89
N THR A 51 -24.26 43.39 -12.03
CA THR A 51 -24.25 44.40 -10.95
C THR A 51 -22.83 44.50 -10.39
N THR A 52 -22.24 45.69 -10.51
CA THR A 52 -20.94 46.08 -9.95
C THR A 52 -20.89 45.80 -8.45
N THR A 53 -20.00 44.91 -8.02
CA THR A 53 -19.55 44.81 -6.63
C THR A 53 -18.03 44.95 -6.61
N ALA A 54 -17.53 45.75 -5.67
CA ALA A 54 -16.14 46.18 -5.52
C ALA A 54 -15.11 45.03 -5.66
N PRO A 55 -13.86 45.31 -6.08
CA PRO A 55 -12.82 44.30 -6.13
C PRO A 55 -12.52 43.81 -4.71
N SER A 56 -13.08 42.66 -4.34
CA SER A 56 -12.62 41.92 -3.18
C SER A 56 -11.23 41.42 -3.51
N THR A 57 -10.22 42.01 -2.86
CA THR A 57 -8.87 41.44 -2.80
C THR A 57 -9.01 39.99 -2.36
N SER A 58 -8.87 39.05 -3.29
CA SER A 58 -8.83 37.63 -2.97
C SER A 58 -7.57 37.40 -2.16
N VAL A 59 -7.71 37.29 -0.84
CA VAL A 59 -6.67 36.76 0.03
C VAL A 59 -6.30 35.39 -0.55
N PRO A 60 -5.04 35.14 -0.93
CA PRO A 60 -4.64 33.82 -1.38
C PRO A 60 -5.00 32.82 -0.28
N SER A 61 -5.78 31.79 -0.60
CA SER A 61 -6.01 30.70 0.35
C SER A 61 -4.64 30.15 0.77
N PRO A 62 -4.38 29.94 2.08
CA PRO A 62 -3.12 29.35 2.51
C PRO A 62 -2.99 28.01 1.79
N VAL A 63 -1.88 27.84 1.07
CA VAL A 63 -1.53 26.57 0.44
C VAL A 63 -1.43 25.55 1.56
N SER A 64 -2.37 24.60 1.63
CA SER A 64 -2.31 23.51 2.60
C SER A 64 -1.05 22.71 2.32
N THR A 65 -0.10 22.75 3.24
CA THR A 65 1.08 21.90 3.18
C THR A 65 0.64 20.43 3.26
N PRO A 66 1.13 19.54 2.38
CA PRO A 66 0.89 18.10 2.52
C PRO A 66 1.27 17.65 3.93
N GLN A 67 0.44 16.81 4.55
CA GLN A 67 0.70 16.21 5.86
C GLN A 67 0.46 14.71 5.78
N LEU A 68 1.35 13.92 6.37
CA LEU A 68 1.13 12.48 6.55
C LEU A 68 0.03 12.26 7.59
N SER A 69 -0.86 11.31 7.31
CA SER A 69 -1.87 10.88 8.28
C SER A 69 -1.18 10.14 9.43
N ALA A 70 -1.40 10.60 10.66
CA ALA A 70 -0.96 9.89 11.85
C ALA A 70 -1.77 8.60 12.04
N ILE A 71 -1.17 7.60 12.70
CA ILE A 71 -1.86 6.39 13.10
C ILE A 71 -2.76 6.73 14.31
N PRO A 72 -4.08 6.50 14.25
CA PRO A 72 -4.94 6.75 15.39
C PRO A 72 -4.56 5.87 16.58
N HIS A 73 -4.41 6.48 17.75
CA HIS A 73 -4.32 5.75 19.00
C HIS A 73 -5.59 4.91 19.22
N SER A 74 -5.41 3.66 19.64
CA SER A 74 -6.51 2.72 19.89
C SER A 74 -6.19 1.89 21.11
N ARG A 75 -7.22 1.51 21.88
CA ARG A 75 -7.13 0.51 22.96
C ARG A 75 -7.55 -0.89 22.51
N ASP A 76 -8.04 -0.98 21.28
CA ASP A 76 -8.39 -2.22 20.61
C ASP A 76 -7.16 -2.69 19.82
N PRO A 77 -6.53 -3.82 20.20
CA PRO A 77 -5.31 -4.31 19.58
C PRO A 77 -5.46 -4.62 18.09
N GLU A 78 -6.61 -5.15 17.67
CA GLU A 78 -6.86 -5.52 16.28
C GLU A 78 -7.01 -4.27 15.40
N LYS A 79 -7.81 -3.29 15.85
CA LYS A 79 -7.95 -1.99 15.15
C LYS A 79 -6.62 -1.23 15.07
N PHE A 80 -5.81 -1.31 16.13
CA PHE A 80 -4.48 -0.71 16.14
C PHE A 80 -3.57 -1.38 15.11
N ALA A 81 -3.47 -2.71 15.12
CA ALA A 81 -2.68 -3.48 14.15
C ALA A 81 -3.13 -3.23 12.70
N GLN A 82 -4.44 -3.11 12.46
CA GLN A 82 -4.98 -2.74 11.15
C GLN A 82 -4.52 -1.34 10.71
N SER A 83 -4.54 -0.37 11.62
CA SER A 83 -4.10 1.00 11.32
C SER A 83 -2.60 1.06 11.01
N VAL A 84 -1.78 0.31 11.75
CA VAL A 84 -0.34 0.15 11.49
C VAL A 84 -0.12 -0.49 10.11
N ALA A 85 -0.82 -1.57 9.79
CA ALA A 85 -0.70 -2.26 8.51
C ALA A 85 -1.03 -1.32 7.33
N ASN A 86 -2.11 -0.56 7.43
CA ASN A 86 -2.47 0.43 6.42
C ASN A 86 -1.39 1.52 6.27
N ALA A 87 -0.87 2.04 7.39
CA ALA A 87 0.17 3.07 7.37
C ALA A 87 1.50 2.59 6.77
N LEU A 88 1.90 1.33 7.01
CA LEU A 88 3.11 0.73 6.42
C LEU A 88 3.06 0.67 4.90
N PHE A 89 1.88 0.44 4.34
CA PHE A 89 1.72 0.20 2.90
C PHE A 89 1.12 1.37 2.12
N THR A 90 0.63 2.40 2.81
CA THR A 90 0.04 3.59 2.17
C THR A 90 1.08 4.69 2.03
N TRP A 91 1.59 4.86 0.82
CA TRP A 91 2.52 5.93 0.51
C TRP A 91 2.39 6.44 -0.92
N ASP A 92 2.87 7.66 -1.14
CA ASP A 92 2.82 8.34 -2.42
C ASP A 92 4.16 9.04 -2.68
N THR A 93 4.85 8.63 -3.73
CA THR A 93 6.15 9.20 -4.10
C THR A 93 6.06 10.65 -4.59
N GLY A 94 4.88 11.09 -5.04
CA GLY A 94 4.57 12.45 -5.50
C GLY A 94 4.15 13.42 -4.39
N SER A 95 3.90 12.93 -3.17
CA SER A 95 3.44 13.72 -2.02
C SER A 95 4.43 14.76 -1.49
N GLY A 96 5.70 14.69 -1.93
CA GLY A 96 6.80 15.49 -1.39
C GLY A 96 7.52 14.85 -0.20
N PHE A 97 6.99 13.76 0.36
CA PHE A 97 7.62 12.99 1.43
C PHE A 97 8.67 12.00 0.90
N MET A 98 9.52 11.55 1.81
CA MET A 98 10.56 10.54 1.64
C MET A 98 10.29 9.34 2.54
N PRO A 99 10.89 8.16 2.29
CA PRO A 99 10.66 6.95 3.10
C PRO A 99 10.83 7.16 4.61
N LEU A 100 11.78 8.01 5.01
CA LEU A 100 12.04 8.30 6.42
C LEU A 100 10.87 9.03 7.09
N ASP A 101 10.15 9.89 6.37
CA ASP A 101 8.98 10.60 6.91
C ASP A 101 7.85 9.60 7.27
N TYR A 102 7.64 8.60 6.42
CA TYR A 102 6.70 7.49 6.71
C TYR A 102 7.17 6.63 7.87
N THR A 103 8.49 6.41 8.00
CA THR A 103 9.07 5.68 9.14
C THR A 103 8.75 6.38 10.45
N VAL A 104 8.88 7.71 10.51
CA VAL A 104 8.59 8.50 11.71
C VAL A 104 7.13 8.29 12.18
N VAL A 105 6.17 8.22 11.26
CA VAL A 105 4.76 7.96 11.59
C VAL A 105 4.58 6.61 12.30
N ILE A 106 5.31 5.57 11.88
CA ILE A 106 5.24 4.25 12.53
C ILE A 106 5.93 4.26 13.90
N LEU A 107 7.08 4.93 14.02
CA LEU A 107 7.84 4.99 15.27
C LEU A 107 7.15 5.83 16.36
N ASP A 108 6.31 6.79 15.98
CA ASP A 108 5.53 7.61 16.91
C ASP A 108 4.53 6.78 17.74
N VAL A 109 4.07 5.65 17.20
CA VAL A 109 3.22 4.68 17.92
C VAL A 109 4.00 3.46 18.42
N GLY A 110 5.33 3.52 18.40
CA GLY A 110 6.21 2.48 18.93
C GLY A 110 6.22 2.43 20.46
N ASP A 111 6.92 1.44 21.00
CA ASP A 111 7.09 1.27 22.45
C ASP A 111 7.54 2.57 23.15
N PRO A 112 6.71 3.12 24.07
CA PRO A 112 7.00 4.39 24.73
C PRO A 112 8.18 4.31 25.70
N SER A 113 8.57 3.10 26.15
CA SER A 113 9.78 2.93 26.98
C SER A 113 11.06 3.09 26.17
N GLY A 114 10.98 2.98 24.84
CA GLY A 114 12.12 3.02 23.93
C GLY A 114 12.85 1.69 23.77
N THR A 115 12.45 0.63 24.49
CA THR A 115 13.15 -0.66 24.51
C THR A 115 13.16 -1.31 23.11
N GLU A 116 12.01 -1.31 22.42
CA GLU A 116 11.90 -1.94 21.11
C GLU A 116 12.17 -0.98 19.93
N GLN A 117 12.38 0.32 20.17
CA GLN A 117 12.41 1.32 19.10
C GLN A 117 13.51 1.09 18.05
N ALA A 118 14.71 0.67 18.46
CA ALA A 118 15.78 0.38 17.53
C ALA A 118 15.49 -0.86 16.67
N GLY A 119 14.89 -1.89 17.27
CA GLY A 119 14.44 -3.09 16.56
C GLY A 119 13.32 -2.77 15.59
N LEU A 120 12.32 -2.01 16.05
CA LEU A 120 11.19 -1.58 15.23
C LEU A 120 11.64 -0.75 14.02
N ALA A 121 12.54 0.22 14.21
CA ALA A 121 13.08 1.02 13.12
C ALA A 121 13.79 0.14 12.07
N SER A 122 14.53 -0.88 12.53
CA SER A 122 15.16 -1.85 11.62
C SER A 122 14.12 -2.67 10.87
N ASP A 123 13.04 -3.10 11.53
CA ASP A 123 11.99 -3.87 10.86
C ASP A 123 11.27 -3.00 9.80
N VAL A 124 10.85 -1.78 10.14
CA VAL A 124 10.14 -0.85 9.23
C VAL A 124 10.97 -0.53 7.99
N ALA A 125 12.29 -0.40 8.12
CA ALA A 125 13.19 -0.16 6.99
C ALA A 125 13.13 -1.27 5.92
N THR A 126 12.68 -2.47 6.28
CA THR A 126 12.49 -3.59 5.32
C THR A 126 11.17 -3.52 4.54
N TYR A 127 10.19 -2.72 5.01
CA TYR A 127 8.88 -2.56 4.36
C TYR A 127 8.87 -1.43 3.34
N LEU A 128 9.72 -0.42 3.52
CA LEU A 128 9.73 0.77 2.69
C LEU A 128 10.79 0.67 1.57
N PRO A 129 10.54 1.29 0.39
CA PRO A 129 11.56 1.40 -0.64
C PRO A 129 12.81 2.13 -0.13
N THR A 130 13.99 1.75 -0.63
CA THR A 130 15.21 2.52 -0.38
C THR A 130 15.07 3.92 -0.97
N ARG A 131 15.90 4.87 -0.50
CA ARG A 131 15.91 6.24 -1.03
C ARG A 131 16.10 6.31 -2.54
N GLU A 132 16.98 5.46 -3.08
CA GLU A 132 17.26 5.38 -4.52
C GLU A 132 16.05 4.84 -5.28
N ALA A 133 15.47 3.72 -4.81
CA ALA A 133 14.25 3.17 -5.39
C ALA A 133 13.09 4.17 -5.35
N TRP A 134 12.96 4.95 -4.27
CA TRP A 134 11.94 6.00 -4.16
C TRP A 134 12.07 7.08 -5.24
N VAL A 135 13.30 7.52 -5.54
CA VAL A 135 13.57 8.50 -6.59
C VAL A 135 13.19 7.95 -7.97
N ASP A 136 13.46 6.66 -8.21
CA ASP A 136 13.08 6.03 -9.48
C ASP A 136 11.57 5.82 -9.59
N LEU A 137 10.91 5.35 -8.52
CA LEU A 137 9.45 5.19 -8.46
C LEU A 137 8.71 6.53 -8.64
N ARG A 138 9.28 7.63 -8.14
CA ARG A 138 8.72 8.99 -8.31
C ARG A 138 8.58 9.40 -9.77
N ARG A 139 9.48 8.92 -10.66
CA ARG A 139 9.39 9.21 -12.11
C ARG A 139 8.11 8.67 -12.74
N TYR A 140 7.52 7.67 -12.11
CA TYR A 140 6.29 7.01 -12.54
C TYR A 140 5.09 7.41 -11.69
N ALA A 141 5.19 8.47 -10.88
CA ALA A 141 4.13 8.90 -9.96
C ALA A 141 3.58 7.73 -9.12
N THR A 142 4.49 6.88 -8.61
CA THR A 142 4.09 5.62 -7.98
C THR A 142 3.41 5.88 -6.64
N THR A 143 2.26 5.26 -6.44
CA THR A 143 1.57 5.16 -5.15
C THR A 143 1.46 3.71 -4.72
N GLN A 144 1.25 3.49 -3.43
CA GLN A 144 0.98 2.18 -2.88
C GLN A 144 -0.14 2.24 -1.85
N SER A 145 -0.94 1.18 -1.82
CA SER A 145 -1.95 0.94 -0.79
C SER A 145 -2.04 -0.56 -0.48
N LEU A 146 -2.84 -0.90 0.53
CA LEU A 146 -3.07 -2.27 0.98
C LEU A 146 -4.57 -2.52 1.10
N THR A 147 -5.02 -3.65 0.55
CA THR A 147 -6.28 -4.28 0.95
C THR A 147 -5.95 -5.41 1.92
N ILE A 148 -6.51 -5.38 3.13
CA ILE A 148 -6.33 -6.47 4.10
C ILE A 148 -7.43 -7.49 3.86
N GLU A 149 -7.05 -8.75 3.60
CA GLU A 149 -8.00 -9.86 3.44
C GLU A 149 -8.25 -10.62 4.74
N ALA A 150 -7.21 -10.79 5.55
CA ALA A 150 -7.30 -11.51 6.81
C ALA A 150 -6.40 -10.89 7.88
N MET A 151 -6.87 -10.94 9.12
CA MET A 151 -6.09 -10.57 10.30
C MET A 151 -6.48 -11.51 11.44
N TYR A 152 -5.50 -12.16 12.05
CA TYR A 152 -5.75 -13.13 13.12
C TYR A 152 -4.53 -13.29 14.02
N VAL A 153 -4.75 -13.79 15.24
CA VAL A 153 -3.65 -14.19 16.14
C VAL A 153 -3.11 -15.54 15.67
N PRO A 154 -1.81 -15.66 15.33
CA PRO A 154 -1.26 -16.92 14.84
C PRO A 154 -1.19 -17.97 15.97
N ASP A 155 -1.39 -19.25 15.63
CA ASP A 155 -1.40 -20.35 16.59
C ASP A 155 -0.08 -20.45 17.38
N ALA A 156 1.07 -20.19 16.73
CA ALA A 156 2.36 -20.17 17.42
C ALA A 156 2.52 -19.06 18.44
N TRP A 157 1.66 -18.04 18.48
CA TRP A 157 1.74 -16.98 19.50
C TRP A 157 1.61 -17.55 20.91
N ALA A 158 0.70 -18.51 21.13
CA ALA A 158 0.56 -19.16 22.43
C ALA A 158 1.84 -19.89 22.87
N GLY A 159 2.54 -20.50 21.91
CA GLY A 159 3.86 -21.10 22.14
C GLY A 159 4.93 -20.07 22.48
N ALA A 160 4.96 -18.95 21.77
CA ALA A 160 5.89 -17.85 22.03
C ALA A 160 5.68 -17.27 23.45
N VAL A 161 4.43 -17.08 23.87
CA VAL A 161 4.10 -16.62 25.23
C VAL A 161 4.56 -17.63 26.28
N ALA A 162 4.33 -18.93 26.07
CA ALA A 162 4.75 -19.97 27.01
C ALA A 162 6.28 -20.11 27.14
N GLN A 163 7.02 -19.76 26.09
CA GLN A 163 8.49 -19.81 26.05
C GLN A 163 9.15 -18.51 26.49
N ALA A 164 8.38 -17.41 26.58
CA ALA A 164 8.91 -16.11 26.96
C ALA A 164 9.45 -16.13 28.39
N ARG A 165 10.63 -15.51 28.59
CA ARG A 165 11.18 -15.31 29.92
C ARG A 165 10.33 -14.30 30.69
N PRO A 166 10.29 -14.36 32.04
CA PRO A 166 9.62 -13.34 32.85
C PRO A 166 10.10 -11.94 32.46
N GLY A 167 9.16 -11.05 32.14
CA GLY A 167 9.44 -9.67 31.73
C GLY A 167 9.91 -9.49 30.28
N GLN A 168 10.01 -10.56 29.48
CA GLN A 168 10.38 -10.46 28.06
C GLN A 168 9.23 -9.89 27.21
N LEU A 169 7.99 -10.24 27.54
CA LEU A 169 6.80 -9.67 26.90
C LEU A 169 6.14 -8.69 27.87
N PRO A 170 5.82 -7.46 27.43
CA PRO A 170 5.08 -6.53 28.26
C PRO A 170 3.64 -7.03 28.49
N PRO A 171 2.97 -6.55 29.57
CA PRO A 171 1.57 -6.84 29.81
C PRO A 171 0.70 -6.45 28.60
N GLY A 172 -0.25 -7.32 28.24
CA GLY A 172 -1.15 -7.07 27.11
C GLY A 172 -0.51 -7.23 25.73
N ALA A 173 0.67 -7.86 25.64
CA ALA A 173 1.29 -8.21 24.36
C ALA A 173 0.43 -9.19 23.55
N ALA A 174 0.33 -8.93 22.26
CA ALA A 174 -0.37 -9.76 21.28
C ALA A 174 0.38 -9.74 19.94
N ALA A 175 0.14 -10.76 19.12
CA ALA A 175 0.62 -10.83 17.75
C ALA A 175 -0.56 -10.96 16.80
N TYR A 176 -0.54 -10.20 15.70
CA TYR A 176 -1.51 -10.28 14.63
C TYR A 176 -0.80 -10.56 13.32
N THR A 177 -1.09 -11.71 12.72
CA THR A 177 -0.70 -11.98 11.33
C THR A 177 -1.72 -11.31 10.42
N ILE A 178 -1.21 -10.50 9.49
CA ILE A 178 -1.97 -9.77 8.49
C ILE A 178 -1.65 -10.38 7.13
N GLU A 179 -2.68 -10.74 6.39
CA GLU A 179 -2.61 -11.13 4.98
C GLU A 179 -3.38 -10.11 4.15
N GLY A 180 -2.77 -9.66 3.06
CA GLY A 180 -3.29 -8.58 2.26
C GLY A 180 -2.79 -8.61 0.81
N THR A 181 -3.43 -7.83 -0.03
CA THR A 181 -2.96 -7.50 -1.38
C THR A 181 -2.45 -6.07 -1.37
N ARG A 182 -1.16 -5.94 -1.67
CA ARG A 182 -0.53 -4.66 -1.92
C ARG A 182 -0.80 -4.23 -3.35
N HIS A 183 -1.41 -3.06 -3.50
CA HIS A 183 -1.65 -2.42 -4.78
C HIS A 183 -0.58 -1.37 -5.03
N ARG A 184 0.04 -1.40 -6.21
CA ARG A 184 0.97 -0.36 -6.65
C ARG A 184 0.48 0.20 -7.97
N GLU A 185 0.26 1.50 -8.00
CA GLU A 185 -0.18 2.23 -9.18
C GLU A 185 0.92 3.18 -9.65
N GLY A 186 0.91 3.51 -10.93
CA GLY A 186 1.83 4.47 -11.51
C GLY A 186 1.49 4.81 -12.97
N ILE A 187 2.36 5.59 -13.60
CA ILE A 187 2.22 6.06 -14.97
C ILE A 187 3.46 5.62 -15.76
N TRP A 188 3.25 4.84 -16.82
CA TRP A 188 4.29 4.41 -17.76
C TRP A 188 3.97 4.91 -19.17
N ASN A 189 4.88 5.67 -19.79
CA ASN A 189 4.66 6.27 -21.11
C ASN A 189 3.33 7.04 -21.24
N GLY A 190 2.93 7.73 -20.15
CA GLY A 190 1.67 8.49 -20.10
C GLY A 190 0.40 7.63 -19.95
N GLN A 191 0.53 6.32 -19.73
CA GLN A 191 -0.59 5.42 -19.48
C GLN A 191 -0.58 4.92 -18.03
N PRO A 192 -1.73 4.84 -17.35
CA PRO A 192 -1.82 4.22 -16.03
C PRO A 192 -1.39 2.75 -16.09
N THR A 193 -0.69 2.31 -15.05
CA THR A 193 -0.33 0.91 -14.82
C THR A 193 -0.57 0.56 -13.36
N SER A 194 -0.94 -0.70 -13.11
CA SER A 194 -1.09 -1.23 -11.75
C SER A 194 -0.40 -2.58 -11.61
N THR A 195 -0.03 -2.93 -10.39
CA THR A 195 0.51 -4.24 -10.04
C THR A 195 0.01 -4.62 -8.66
N ASP A 196 -0.53 -5.82 -8.55
CA ASP A 196 -1.00 -6.41 -7.31
C ASP A 196 -0.03 -7.49 -6.84
N SER A 197 0.19 -7.56 -5.54
CA SER A 197 1.03 -8.60 -4.93
C SER A 197 0.49 -8.98 -3.57
N ALA A 198 0.29 -10.28 -3.35
CA ALA A 198 -0.02 -10.78 -2.02
C ALA A 198 1.15 -10.48 -1.07
N VAL A 199 0.82 -10.11 0.16
CA VAL A 199 1.77 -9.86 1.25
C VAL A 199 1.28 -10.52 2.52
N SER A 200 2.22 -10.98 3.35
CA SER A 200 1.90 -11.48 4.69
C SER A 200 2.96 -11.09 5.71
N PHE A 201 2.55 -10.70 6.91
CA PHE A 201 3.48 -10.33 7.98
C PHE A 201 2.78 -10.34 9.34
N THR A 202 3.55 -10.26 10.42
CA THR A 202 3.02 -10.23 11.79
C THR A 202 3.40 -8.92 12.46
N ALA A 203 2.41 -8.23 13.02
CA ALA A 203 2.61 -7.10 13.92
C ALA A 203 2.55 -7.56 15.37
N PHE A 204 3.58 -7.25 16.15
CA PHE A 204 3.63 -7.49 17.59
C PHE A 204 3.28 -6.19 18.29
N VAL A 205 2.19 -6.19 19.05
CA VAL A 205 1.64 -5.00 19.72
C VAL A 205 1.49 -5.26 21.20
N ALA A 206 1.37 -4.21 22.00
CA ALA A 206 0.98 -4.33 23.40
C ALA A 206 -0.05 -3.27 23.76
N CYS A 207 -1.11 -3.68 24.46
CA CYS A 207 -2.14 -2.79 24.98
C CYS A 207 -2.09 -2.82 26.51
N PRO A 208 -1.64 -1.74 27.16
CA PRO A 208 -1.59 -1.66 28.61
C PRO A 208 -2.92 -1.96 29.30
N PRO A 209 -2.93 -2.71 30.41
CA PRO A 209 -4.15 -3.08 31.11
C PRO A 209 -4.81 -1.92 31.87
N ASP A 210 -4.09 -0.83 32.09
CA ASP A 210 -4.56 0.41 32.73
C ASP A 210 -5.36 1.33 31.79
N GLY A 211 -5.47 0.95 30.51
CA GLY A 211 -6.26 1.66 29.51
C GLY A 211 -5.49 2.71 28.72
N ASP A 212 -4.15 2.73 28.80
CA ASP A 212 -3.35 3.47 27.85
C ASP A 212 -3.50 2.90 26.42
N PRO A 213 -3.26 3.72 25.37
CA PRO A 213 -3.30 3.23 24.00
C PRO A 213 -2.32 2.08 23.75
N CYS A 214 -2.68 1.21 22.82
CA CYS A 214 -1.79 0.20 22.29
C CYS A 214 -0.61 0.85 21.58
N TYR A 215 0.54 0.18 21.62
CA TYR A 215 1.76 0.56 20.93
C TYR A 215 2.38 -0.63 20.20
N LEU A 216 3.19 -0.32 19.19
CA LEU A 216 3.86 -1.29 18.33
C LEU A 216 5.21 -1.69 18.94
N LEU A 217 5.44 -2.99 19.08
CA LEU A 217 6.70 -3.55 19.56
C LEU A 217 7.63 -3.80 18.38
N ARG A 218 7.24 -4.71 17.50
CA ARG A 218 8.07 -5.26 16.42
C ARG A 218 7.21 -5.63 15.23
N LEU A 219 7.85 -5.80 14.07
CA LEU A 219 7.24 -6.39 12.88
C LEU A 219 8.05 -7.62 12.49
N SER A 220 7.38 -8.67 12.02
CA SER A 220 8.09 -9.75 11.34
C SER A 220 8.71 -9.24 10.04
N GLN A 221 9.54 -10.04 9.40
CA GLN A 221 9.94 -9.77 8.03
C GLN A 221 8.71 -9.92 7.10
N LEU A 222 8.64 -9.08 6.06
CA LEU A 222 7.64 -9.19 5.01
C LEU A 222 7.70 -10.57 4.33
N ASP A 223 6.53 -11.16 4.11
CA ASP A 223 6.29 -12.50 3.56
C ASP A 223 6.85 -13.65 4.39
N ASN A 224 7.15 -13.37 5.66
CA ASN A 224 7.59 -14.35 6.65
C ASN A 224 6.88 -14.12 7.99
N PRO A 225 5.54 -14.28 8.05
CA PRO A 225 4.77 -14.12 9.27
C PRO A 225 5.09 -15.22 10.28
N LEU A 226 4.75 -14.98 11.54
CA LEU A 226 4.66 -16.00 12.57
C LEU A 226 3.54 -16.99 12.21
N LYS A 227 3.86 -18.29 12.19
CA LYS A 227 2.96 -19.39 11.85
C LYS A 227 2.72 -20.26 13.06
#